data_AF-A0A6J4FFA0-F1
#
_entry.id   AF-A0A6J4FFA0-F1
#
_cell.length_a   1.000
_cell.length_b   1.000
_cell.length_c   1.000
_cell.angle_alpha   90.00
_cell.angle_beta   90.00
_cell.angle_gamma   90.00
#
_symmetry.space_group_name_H-M   'P 1'
#
loop_
_entity.id
_entity.type
_entity.pdbx_description
1 polymer ?
#
loop_
_entity_poly.entity_id
_entity_poly.type
_entity_poly.pdbx_seq_one_letter_code
_entity_poly.pdbx_strand_id
1 'polypeptide(L)'
;MRRPSREIGAFSLSAVDLFASALGAFMIVVVLLLPYFRNLSDVEAHRREARQSLQEAVVARSRAEAARDTAAAEAEAAEAKAAEAGRRRAAAAARRDAAASASAAGETAMAACAQTRASLSIGALDIAIGVDTTASMGAEVLALRNEIGGIARVLDRISGDVRLGVVAFRDTGDAYVTRTLPLTSPSTGLSVIQDFLNSLSADGGGDCPEALDQAVAELVGLPWRDAAQRRIVVVGDAEAHAGARDAALARARAFAAAGGKLSSVFTYRTDNATCSASTAEPFYRALAAEGGGRYVDRNESVMEAVLMALLGK
;
A
#
# COMPACT_ATOMS: atom_id res chain seq x y z
N MET A 1 2.08 25.16 132.49
CA MET A 1 2.65 23.79 132.50
C MET A 1 1.61 22.80 133.03
N ARG A 2 1.62 21.58 132.45
CA ARG A 2 1.07 20.29 132.92
C ARG A 2 -0.43 19.97 132.73
N ARG A 3 -0.66 18.98 131.84
CA ARG A 3 -1.72 17.95 131.92
C ARG A 3 -1.31 16.85 132.91
N PRO A 4 -2.25 16.05 133.42
CA PRO A 4 -1.97 14.62 133.61
C PRO A 4 -3.12 13.65 133.23
N SER A 5 -2.71 12.39 133.02
CA SER A 5 -3.37 11.13 132.61
C SER A 5 -4.11 10.39 133.78
N ARG A 6 -4.73 9.18 133.75
CA ARG A 6 -4.74 7.95 132.90
C ARG A 6 -5.85 6.95 133.40
N GLU A 7 -6.34 6.07 132.50
CA GLU A 7 -6.86 4.66 132.58
C GLU A 7 -7.81 4.10 133.67
N ILE A 8 -8.82 3.29 133.27
CA ILE A 8 -9.39 2.11 134.00
C ILE A 8 -10.03 1.10 133.00
N GLY A 9 -9.87 -0.23 133.20
CA GLY A 9 -10.46 -1.30 132.39
C GLY A 9 -11.60 -2.11 133.06
N ALA A 10 -12.42 -2.82 132.27
CA ALA A 10 -13.27 -3.97 132.67
C ALA A 10 -14.07 -4.56 131.48
N PHE A 11 -14.00 -5.88 131.24
CA PHE A 11 -15.00 -6.65 130.47
C PHE A 11 -15.58 -7.74 131.39
N SER A 12 -16.90 -7.81 131.57
CA SER A 12 -17.62 -8.68 132.53
C SER A 12 -18.34 -9.87 131.86
N LEU A 13 -18.68 -10.94 132.62
CA LEU A 13 -19.39 -12.15 132.15
C LEU A 13 -20.71 -11.86 131.39
N SER A 14 -21.39 -10.77 131.70
CA SER A 14 -22.60 -10.32 131.00
C SER A 14 -22.35 -9.93 129.54
N ALA A 15 -21.14 -9.46 129.22
CA ALA A 15 -20.76 -9.13 127.85
C ALA A 15 -20.73 -10.39 126.98
N VAL A 16 -20.25 -11.52 127.51
CA VAL A 16 -20.14 -12.78 126.76
C VAL A 16 -21.52 -13.35 126.39
N ASP A 17 -22.51 -13.24 127.27
CA ASP A 17 -23.86 -13.75 127.03
C ASP A 17 -24.67 -12.86 126.06
N LEU A 18 -24.42 -11.54 126.11
CA LEU A 18 -24.90 -10.60 125.10
C LEU A 18 -24.31 -10.90 123.73
N PHE A 19 -23.01 -11.24 123.66
CA PHE A 19 -22.39 -11.69 122.42
C PHE A 19 -22.97 -13.03 121.93
N ALA A 20 -23.22 -14.00 122.82
CA ALA A 20 -23.78 -15.29 122.45
C ALA A 20 -25.22 -15.17 121.89
N SER A 21 -26.07 -14.37 122.54
CA SER A 21 -27.44 -14.10 122.07
C SER A 21 -27.47 -13.27 120.78
N ALA A 22 -26.58 -12.28 120.65
CA ALA A 22 -26.42 -11.53 119.40
C ALA A 22 -25.97 -12.44 118.24
N LEU A 23 -25.07 -13.39 118.51
CA LEU A 23 -24.59 -14.34 117.50
C LEU A 23 -25.67 -15.36 117.12
N GLY A 24 -26.48 -15.80 118.09
CA GLY A 24 -27.65 -16.66 117.85
C GLY A 24 -28.73 -15.97 117.02
N ALA A 25 -29.08 -14.73 117.34
CA ALA A 25 -30.03 -13.93 116.56
C ALA A 25 -29.52 -13.66 115.14
N PHE A 26 -28.23 -13.35 115.01
CA PHE A 26 -27.58 -13.19 113.71
C PHE A 26 -27.66 -14.48 112.86
N MET A 27 -27.39 -15.64 113.46
CA MET A 27 -27.49 -16.92 112.77
C MET A 27 -28.92 -17.23 112.30
N ILE A 28 -29.94 -16.93 113.11
CA ILE A 28 -31.34 -17.11 112.70
C ILE A 28 -31.67 -16.20 111.50
N VAL A 29 -31.26 -14.94 111.53
CA VAL A 29 -31.46 -14.00 110.40
C VAL A 29 -30.74 -14.48 109.15
N VAL A 30 -29.51 -14.97 109.27
CA VAL A 30 -28.75 -15.55 108.15
C VAL A 30 -29.47 -16.77 107.58
N VAL A 31 -29.97 -17.68 108.42
CA VAL A 31 -30.71 -18.88 107.98
C VAL A 31 -32.02 -18.51 107.30
N LEU A 32 -32.74 -17.50 107.81
CA LEU A 32 -33.99 -17.00 107.22
C LEU A 32 -33.75 -16.30 105.87
N LEU A 33 -32.62 -15.61 105.72
CA LEU A 33 -32.24 -14.90 104.48
C LEU A 33 -31.49 -15.78 103.47
N LEU A 34 -30.95 -16.93 103.89
CA LEU A 34 -30.20 -17.86 103.03
C LEU A 34 -30.96 -18.26 101.75
N PRO A 35 -32.26 -18.64 101.79
CA PRO A 35 -32.99 -18.95 100.56
C PRO A 35 -33.14 -17.74 99.63
N TYR A 36 -33.25 -16.53 100.18
CA TYR A 36 -33.37 -15.30 99.39
C TYR A 36 -32.06 -14.93 98.69
N PHE A 37 -30.91 -15.05 99.39
CA PHE A 37 -29.60 -14.79 98.79
C PHE A 37 -29.24 -15.79 97.68
N ARG A 38 -29.61 -17.07 97.82
CA ARG A 38 -29.44 -18.07 96.74
C ARG A 38 -30.28 -17.75 95.51
N ASN A 39 -31.50 -17.27 95.71
CA ASN A 39 -32.37 -16.89 94.60
C ASN A 39 -31.84 -15.65 93.85
N LEU A 40 -31.26 -14.67 94.56
CA LEU A 40 -30.59 -13.53 93.92
C LEU A 40 -29.37 -13.97 93.09
N SER A 41 -28.54 -14.89 93.60
CA SER A 41 -27.40 -15.40 92.83
C SER A 41 -27.82 -16.15 91.57
N ASP A 42 -28.91 -16.92 91.61
CA ASP A 42 -29.42 -17.67 90.45
C ASP A 42 -30.00 -16.73 89.37
N VAL A 43 -30.73 -15.68 89.79
CA VAL A 43 -31.23 -14.64 88.87
C VAL A 43 -30.08 -13.88 88.21
N GLU A 44 -29.02 -13.56 88.95
CA GLU A 44 -27.82 -12.94 88.38
C GLU A 44 -27.07 -13.86 87.41
N ALA A 45 -26.99 -15.16 87.72
CA ALA A 45 -26.40 -16.16 86.84
C ALA A 45 -27.17 -16.24 85.51
N HIS A 46 -28.50 -16.36 85.56
CA HIS A 46 -29.33 -16.37 84.35
C HIS A 46 -29.27 -15.06 83.56
N ARG A 47 -29.13 -13.90 84.21
CA ARG A 47 -28.93 -12.62 83.51
C ARG A 47 -27.55 -12.54 82.84
N ARG A 48 -26.52 -13.19 83.39
CA ARG A 48 -25.19 -13.28 82.76
C ARG A 48 -25.24 -14.21 81.54
N GLU A 49 -25.86 -15.37 81.68
CA GLU A 49 -26.07 -16.33 80.58
C GLU A 49 -26.89 -15.69 79.44
N ALA A 50 -28.01 -15.03 79.75
CA ALA A 50 -28.83 -14.34 78.76
C ALA A 50 -28.10 -13.19 78.06
N ARG A 51 -27.19 -12.49 78.77
CA ARG A 51 -26.34 -11.45 78.17
C ARG A 51 -25.26 -12.06 77.26
N GLN A 52 -24.68 -13.19 77.65
CA GLN A 52 -23.70 -13.91 76.83
C GLN A 52 -24.33 -14.42 75.54
N SER A 53 -25.50 -15.09 75.62
CA SER A 53 -26.20 -15.56 74.43
C SER A 53 -26.66 -14.41 73.52
N LEU A 54 -27.06 -13.27 74.09
CA LEU A 54 -27.36 -12.07 73.31
C LEU A 54 -26.12 -11.50 72.61
N GLN A 55 -24.97 -11.44 73.29
CA GLN A 55 -23.71 -11.00 72.69
C GLN A 55 -23.27 -11.92 71.55
N GLU A 56 -23.37 -13.23 71.74
CA GLU A 56 -23.08 -14.22 70.69
C GLU A 56 -24.02 -14.06 69.49
N ALA A 57 -25.32 -13.86 69.71
CA ALA A 57 -26.28 -13.61 68.65
C ALA A 57 -26.00 -12.32 67.88
N VAL A 58 -25.60 -11.24 68.57
CA VAL A 58 -25.22 -9.96 67.94
C VAL A 58 -23.97 -10.12 67.08
N VAL A 59 -22.96 -10.84 67.56
CA VAL A 59 -21.73 -11.12 66.80
C VAL A 59 -22.01 -12.04 65.60
N ALA A 60 -22.88 -13.04 65.77
CA ALA A 60 -23.30 -13.90 64.67
C ALA A 60 -24.06 -13.12 63.59
N ARG A 61 -24.95 -12.20 64.01
CA ARG A 61 -25.68 -11.32 63.10
C ARG A 61 -24.75 -10.36 62.34
N SER A 62 -23.79 -9.72 63.02
CA SER A 62 -22.86 -8.81 62.35
C SER A 62 -21.94 -9.53 61.36
N ARG A 63 -21.53 -10.77 61.67
CA ARG A 63 -20.81 -11.64 60.72
C ARG A 63 -21.67 -12.01 59.51
N ALA A 64 -22.95 -12.31 59.71
CA ALA A 64 -23.87 -12.64 58.64
C ALA A 64 -24.17 -11.41 57.74
N GLU A 65 -24.30 -10.22 58.33
CA GLU A 65 -24.45 -8.96 57.59
C GLU A 65 -23.18 -8.67 56.76
N ALA A 66 -21.99 -8.76 57.36
CA ALA A 66 -20.74 -8.60 56.63
C ALA A 66 -20.56 -9.61 55.48
N ALA A 67 -20.95 -10.88 55.69
CA ALA A 67 -20.91 -11.90 54.65
C ALA A 67 -21.89 -11.63 53.50
N ARG A 68 -23.06 -11.04 53.79
CA ARG A 68 -24.01 -10.60 52.76
C ARG A 68 -23.47 -9.44 51.95
N ASP A 69 -22.85 -8.46 52.60
CA ASP A 69 -22.26 -7.31 51.93
C ASP A 69 -21.10 -7.73 51.01
N THR A 70 -20.24 -8.66 51.46
CA THR A 70 -19.19 -9.21 50.62
C THR A 70 -19.74 -10.00 49.43
N ALA A 71 -20.79 -10.81 49.64
CA ALA A 71 -21.42 -11.57 48.56
C ALA A 71 -22.12 -10.65 47.54
N ALA A 72 -22.73 -9.55 47.99
CA ALA A 72 -23.32 -8.54 47.12
C ALA A 72 -22.25 -7.83 46.27
N ALA A 73 -21.13 -7.42 46.90
CA ALA A 73 -20.01 -6.81 46.18
C ALA A 73 -19.36 -7.77 45.17
N GLU A 74 -19.25 -9.06 45.50
CA GLU A 74 -18.75 -10.09 44.58
C GLU A 74 -19.71 -10.33 43.40
N ALA A 75 -21.03 -10.28 43.63
CA ALA A 75 -22.04 -10.39 42.58
C ALA A 75 -21.98 -9.18 41.61
N GLU A 76 -21.92 -7.95 42.14
CA GLU A 76 -21.75 -6.74 41.32
C GLU A 76 -20.44 -6.78 40.50
N ALA A 77 -19.34 -7.23 41.12
CA ALA A 77 -18.07 -7.39 40.42
C ALA A 77 -18.12 -8.48 39.33
N ALA A 78 -18.88 -9.56 39.54
CA ALA A 78 -19.09 -10.61 38.55
C ALA A 78 -19.93 -10.09 37.36
N GLU A 79 -20.99 -9.33 37.62
CA GLU A 79 -21.81 -8.70 36.59
C GLU A 79 -21.02 -7.68 35.76
N ALA A 80 -20.20 -6.85 36.41
CA ALA A 80 -19.33 -5.89 35.73
C ALA A 80 -18.31 -6.60 34.80
N LYS A 81 -17.70 -7.71 35.27
CA LYS A 81 -16.80 -8.54 34.47
C LYS A 81 -17.52 -9.20 33.30
N ALA A 82 -18.75 -9.68 33.49
CA ALA A 82 -19.56 -10.27 32.43
C ALA A 82 -19.93 -9.22 31.35
N ALA A 83 -20.30 -8.01 31.76
CA ALA A 83 -20.59 -6.90 30.85
C ALA A 83 -19.35 -6.47 30.05
N GLU A 84 -18.17 -6.41 30.69
CA GLU A 84 -16.92 -6.12 30.00
C GLU A 84 -16.54 -7.23 29.01
N ALA A 85 -16.70 -8.50 29.39
CA ALA A 85 -16.49 -9.63 28.48
C ALA A 85 -17.43 -9.58 27.27
N GLY A 86 -18.70 -9.19 27.47
CA GLY A 86 -19.67 -8.94 26.40
C GLY A 86 -19.22 -7.83 25.45
N ARG A 87 -18.80 -6.68 25.98
CA ARG A 87 -18.26 -5.56 25.17
C ARG A 87 -17.01 -5.98 24.37
N ARG A 88 -16.09 -6.73 24.98
CA ARG A 88 -14.88 -7.24 24.31
C ARG A 88 -15.23 -8.22 23.18
N ARG A 89 -16.20 -9.11 23.39
CA ARG A 89 -16.68 -10.04 22.34
C ARG A 89 -17.36 -9.31 21.19
N ALA A 90 -18.21 -8.32 21.47
CA ALA A 90 -18.85 -7.49 20.45
C ALA A 90 -17.82 -6.68 19.64
N ALA A 91 -16.81 -6.09 20.29
CA ALA A 91 -15.72 -5.40 19.61
C ALA A 91 -14.86 -6.35 18.76
N ALA A 92 -14.62 -7.58 19.22
CA ALA A 92 -13.91 -8.59 18.45
C ALA A 92 -14.71 -9.06 17.21
N ALA A 93 -16.03 -9.20 17.33
CA ALA A 93 -16.92 -9.51 16.20
C ALA A 93 -16.90 -8.37 15.17
N ALA A 94 -17.08 -7.12 15.59
CA ALA A 94 -17.03 -5.95 14.70
C ALA A 94 -15.67 -5.82 13.98
N ARG A 95 -14.55 -6.13 14.65
CA ARG A 95 -13.22 -6.15 14.01
C ARG A 95 -13.09 -7.27 12.97
N ARG A 96 -13.68 -8.44 13.20
CA ARG A 96 -13.70 -9.54 12.22
C ARG A 96 -14.54 -9.18 11.00
N ASP A 97 -15.70 -8.57 11.20
CA ASP A 97 -16.57 -8.13 10.10
C ASP A 97 -15.92 -7.00 9.29
N ALA A 98 -15.22 -6.08 9.96
CA ALA A 98 -14.42 -5.04 9.30
C ALA A 98 -13.21 -5.62 8.53
N ALA A 99 -12.54 -6.64 9.07
CA ALA A 99 -11.44 -7.32 8.38
C ALA A 99 -11.94 -8.14 7.17
N ALA A 100 -13.10 -8.79 7.28
CA ALA A 100 -13.73 -9.51 6.17
C ALA A 100 -14.13 -8.55 5.04
N SER A 101 -14.77 -7.42 5.36
CA SER A 101 -15.14 -6.41 4.36
C SER A 101 -13.93 -5.72 3.73
N ALA A 102 -12.84 -5.49 4.49
CA ALA A 102 -11.58 -5.00 3.95
C ALA A 102 -10.90 -6.02 3.02
N SER A 103 -10.96 -7.32 3.32
CA SER A 103 -10.42 -8.36 2.44
C SER A 103 -11.22 -8.48 1.13
N ALA A 104 -12.55 -8.40 1.20
CA ALA A 104 -13.43 -8.43 0.04
C ALA A 104 -13.25 -7.20 -0.86
N ALA A 105 -13.06 -6.02 -0.25
CA ALA A 105 -12.70 -4.79 -0.97
C ALA A 105 -11.30 -4.88 -1.60
N GLY A 106 -10.34 -5.55 -0.93
CA GLY A 106 -9.02 -5.83 -1.45
C GLY A 106 -9.05 -6.75 -2.68
N GLU A 107 -9.82 -7.84 -2.64
CA GLU A 107 -9.98 -8.76 -3.78
C GLU A 107 -10.69 -8.10 -4.97
N THR A 108 -11.71 -7.27 -4.74
CA THR A 108 -12.37 -6.52 -5.82
C THR A 108 -11.45 -5.45 -6.42
N ALA A 109 -10.66 -4.74 -5.61
CA ALA A 109 -9.67 -3.78 -6.11
C ALA A 109 -8.55 -4.47 -6.91
N MET A 110 -8.12 -5.67 -6.49
CA MET A 110 -7.07 -6.43 -7.17
C MET A 110 -7.58 -7.08 -8.46
N ALA A 111 -8.84 -7.54 -8.49
CA ALA A 111 -9.52 -7.97 -9.71
C ALA A 111 -9.74 -6.80 -10.69
N ALA A 112 -10.11 -5.62 -10.21
CA ALA A 112 -10.21 -4.41 -11.03
C ALA A 112 -8.84 -3.97 -11.56
N CYS A 113 -7.78 -4.09 -10.77
CA CYS A 113 -6.40 -3.80 -11.19
C CYS A 113 -5.89 -4.83 -12.21
N ALA A 114 -6.23 -6.12 -12.04
CA ALA A 114 -5.91 -7.18 -13.00
C ALA A 114 -6.68 -7.02 -14.32
N GLN A 115 -7.96 -6.65 -14.27
CA GLN A 115 -8.77 -6.34 -15.44
C GLN A 115 -8.23 -5.10 -16.17
N THR A 116 -7.80 -4.07 -15.42
CA THR A 116 -7.17 -2.87 -15.98
C THR A 116 -5.82 -3.21 -16.62
N ARG A 117 -5.00 -4.08 -16.00
CA ARG A 117 -3.74 -4.59 -16.56
C ARG A 117 -3.95 -5.42 -17.83
N ALA A 118 -4.97 -6.29 -17.87
CA ALA A 118 -5.33 -7.04 -19.06
C ALA A 118 -5.87 -6.13 -20.18
N SER A 119 -6.51 -5.02 -19.82
CA SER A 119 -6.96 -3.99 -20.79
C SER A 119 -5.85 -3.04 -21.25
N LEU A 120 -4.72 -2.97 -20.51
CA LEU A 120 -3.53 -2.17 -20.81
C LEU A 120 -2.36 -3.00 -21.37
N SER A 121 -2.41 -4.32 -21.33
CA SER A 121 -1.43 -5.16 -22.02
C SER A 121 -1.66 -5.02 -23.51
N ILE A 122 -1.00 -4.02 -24.10
CA ILE A 122 -0.69 -4.00 -25.51
C ILE A 122 0.00 -5.34 -25.77
N GLY A 123 -0.62 -6.21 -26.58
CA GLY A 123 -0.02 -7.48 -26.97
C GLY A 123 1.39 -7.27 -27.55
N ALA A 124 2.14 -8.35 -27.78
CA ALA A 124 3.52 -8.28 -28.26
C ALA A 124 3.72 -7.16 -29.30
N LEU A 125 4.72 -6.31 -29.12
CA LEU A 125 4.91 -5.09 -29.91
C LEU A 125 6.24 -5.15 -30.62
N ASP A 126 6.23 -5.03 -31.94
CA ASP A 126 7.43 -4.88 -32.75
C ASP A 126 7.45 -3.46 -33.33
N ILE A 127 8.56 -2.75 -33.11
CA ILE A 127 8.76 -1.38 -33.58
C ILE A 127 10.04 -1.34 -34.40
N ALA A 128 9.98 -0.73 -35.58
CA ALA A 128 11.15 -0.40 -36.37
C ALA A 128 11.21 1.10 -36.67
N ILE A 129 12.38 1.70 -36.51
CA ILE A 129 12.60 3.13 -36.78
C ILE A 129 13.51 3.25 -38.00
N GLY A 130 12.98 3.84 -39.08
CA GLY A 130 13.77 4.33 -40.20
C GLY A 130 14.30 5.72 -39.89
N VAL A 131 15.60 5.94 -39.91
CA VAL A 131 16.20 7.24 -39.62
C VAL A 131 17.15 7.66 -40.73
N ASP A 132 16.92 8.85 -41.25
CA ASP A 132 17.84 9.53 -42.14
C ASP A 132 19.11 9.94 -41.36
N THR A 133 20.26 9.58 -41.90
CA THR A 133 21.59 9.81 -41.32
C THR A 133 22.51 10.60 -42.26
N THR A 134 21.93 11.38 -43.17
CA THR A 134 22.66 12.37 -43.96
C THR A 134 23.10 13.56 -43.11
N ALA A 135 23.98 14.41 -43.66
CA ALA A 135 24.60 15.51 -42.91
C ALA A 135 23.58 16.51 -42.32
N SER A 136 22.42 16.73 -42.95
CA SER A 136 21.38 17.65 -42.46
C SER A 136 20.72 17.18 -41.17
N MET A 137 20.71 15.86 -40.94
CA MET A 137 20.03 15.16 -39.84
C MET A 137 20.88 15.00 -38.56
N GLY A 138 22.01 15.70 -38.46
CA GLY A 138 22.96 15.55 -37.33
C GLY A 138 22.36 15.80 -35.95
N ALA A 139 21.44 16.75 -35.82
CA ALA A 139 20.79 17.03 -34.54
C ALA A 139 19.81 15.91 -34.16
N GLU A 140 19.13 15.35 -35.15
CA GLU A 140 18.12 14.31 -35.03
C GLU A 140 18.76 12.97 -34.67
N VAL A 141 19.86 12.62 -35.33
CA VAL A 141 20.66 11.43 -35.01
C VAL A 141 21.20 11.52 -33.58
N LEU A 142 21.69 12.69 -33.17
CA LEU A 142 22.18 12.93 -31.81
C LEU A 142 21.06 12.80 -30.76
N ALA A 143 19.90 13.40 -31.03
CA ALA A 143 18.73 13.31 -30.15
C ALA A 143 18.26 11.85 -30.00
N LEU A 144 18.13 11.13 -31.12
CA LEU A 144 17.76 9.72 -31.12
C LEU A 144 18.72 8.89 -30.28
N ARG A 145 20.04 9.05 -30.47
CA ARG A 145 21.07 8.35 -29.71
C ARG A 145 20.93 8.55 -28.19
N ASN A 146 20.66 9.79 -27.76
CA ASN A 146 20.59 10.12 -26.35
C ASN A 146 19.31 9.59 -25.67
N GLU A 147 18.20 9.52 -26.41
CA GLU A 147 16.89 9.32 -25.80
C GLU A 147 16.27 7.93 -26.03
N ILE A 148 16.69 7.21 -27.07
CA ILE A 148 16.18 5.88 -27.43
C ILE A 148 16.32 4.85 -26.30
N GLY A 149 17.37 4.94 -25.48
CA GLY A 149 17.53 4.07 -24.32
C GLY A 149 16.48 4.32 -23.25
N GLY A 150 15.98 5.55 -23.15
CA GLY A 150 14.80 5.90 -22.35
C GLY A 150 13.54 5.24 -22.90
N ILE A 151 13.28 5.42 -24.20
CA ILE A 151 12.12 4.82 -24.90
C ILE A 151 12.10 3.32 -24.72
N ALA A 152 13.21 2.65 -25.02
CA ALA A 152 13.30 1.19 -25.01
C ALA A 152 12.93 0.64 -23.62
N ARG A 153 13.35 1.31 -22.54
CA ARG A 153 12.99 0.97 -21.15
C ARG A 153 11.52 1.25 -20.82
N VAL A 154 10.96 2.34 -21.34
CA VAL A 154 9.54 2.68 -21.12
C VAL A 154 8.63 1.71 -21.86
N LEU A 155 8.92 1.41 -23.13
CA LEU A 155 8.16 0.46 -23.94
C LEU A 155 8.21 -0.96 -23.35
N ASP A 156 9.37 -1.39 -22.87
CA ASP A 156 9.55 -2.69 -22.21
C ASP A 156 8.67 -2.82 -20.97
N ARG A 157 8.55 -1.75 -20.17
CA ARG A 157 7.67 -1.71 -18.98
C ARG A 157 6.18 -1.71 -19.32
N ILE A 158 5.77 -1.13 -20.45
CA ILE A 158 4.36 -0.97 -20.82
C ILE A 158 3.81 -2.23 -21.49
N SER A 159 4.53 -2.80 -22.47
CA SER A 159 4.02 -3.92 -23.28
C SER A 159 4.47 -5.29 -22.76
N GLY A 160 5.52 -5.36 -21.93
CA GLY A 160 6.06 -6.61 -21.38
C GLY A 160 6.75 -7.54 -22.40
N ASP A 161 6.50 -7.33 -23.69
CA ASP A 161 7.11 -8.06 -24.81
C ASP A 161 7.29 -7.15 -26.03
N VAL A 162 8.38 -6.36 -26.04
CA VAL A 162 8.72 -5.44 -27.13
C VAL A 162 10.01 -5.83 -27.83
N ARG A 163 10.07 -5.62 -29.15
CA ARG A 163 11.31 -5.64 -29.95
C ARG A 163 11.46 -4.33 -30.72
N LEU A 164 12.69 -3.80 -30.72
CA LEU A 164 13.07 -2.57 -31.40
C LEU A 164 14.08 -2.87 -32.50
N GLY A 165 13.82 -2.40 -33.70
CA GLY A 165 14.73 -2.41 -34.84
C GLY A 165 15.01 -0.98 -35.30
N VAL A 166 16.14 -0.77 -35.94
CA VAL A 166 16.52 0.53 -36.49
C VAL A 166 17.10 0.31 -37.89
N VAL A 167 16.62 1.06 -38.87
CA VAL A 167 17.20 1.12 -40.21
C VAL A 167 17.69 2.55 -40.41
N ALA A 168 19.00 2.74 -40.36
CA ALA A 168 19.62 3.99 -40.73
C ALA A 168 19.81 4.03 -42.25
N PHE A 169 19.51 5.15 -42.89
CA PHE A 169 19.73 5.31 -44.32
C PHE A 169 20.42 6.62 -44.66
N ARG A 170 21.04 6.66 -45.84
CA ARG A 170 21.65 7.83 -46.47
C ARG A 170 21.38 7.78 -47.97
N ASP A 171 22.08 8.58 -48.77
CA ASP A 171 21.89 8.57 -50.22
C ASP A 171 22.73 7.50 -50.94
N THR A 172 22.40 7.30 -52.21
CA THR A 172 23.12 6.44 -53.13
C THR A 172 24.51 7.00 -53.42
N GLY A 173 25.55 6.25 -53.06
CA GLY A 173 26.95 6.66 -53.27
C GLY A 173 27.66 7.06 -51.98
N ASP A 174 26.93 7.16 -50.87
CA ASP A 174 27.51 7.33 -49.54
C ASP A 174 28.16 6.04 -49.01
N ALA A 175 28.80 6.15 -47.84
CA ALA A 175 29.45 5.04 -47.14
C ALA A 175 28.55 3.82 -46.94
N TYR A 176 27.24 4.04 -46.84
CA TYR A 176 26.20 3.01 -46.90
C TYR A 176 24.89 3.65 -47.37
N VAL A 177 24.05 2.86 -48.04
CA VAL A 177 22.68 3.29 -48.34
C VAL A 177 21.74 2.93 -47.19
N THR A 178 21.87 1.72 -46.65
CA THR A 178 21.14 1.28 -45.45
C THR A 178 22.05 0.54 -44.47
N ARG A 179 21.76 0.70 -43.18
CA ARG A 179 22.32 -0.10 -42.08
C ARG A 179 21.19 -0.53 -41.17
N THR A 180 21.12 -1.82 -40.90
CA THR A 180 19.98 -2.42 -40.18
C THR A 180 20.43 -3.01 -38.85
N LEU A 181 19.77 -2.58 -37.79
CA LEU A 181 19.67 -3.26 -36.51
C LEU A 181 18.38 -4.11 -36.53
N PRO A 182 18.50 -5.45 -36.52
CA PRO A 182 17.34 -6.33 -36.47
C PRO A 182 16.47 -6.08 -35.22
N LEU A 183 15.19 -6.48 -35.29
CA LEU A 183 14.25 -6.41 -34.18
C LEU A 183 14.81 -7.14 -32.93
N THR A 184 15.27 -6.35 -31.97
CA THR A 184 15.98 -6.81 -30.76
C THR A 184 15.17 -6.44 -29.53
N SER A 185 15.06 -7.36 -28.58
CA SER A 185 14.35 -7.07 -27.33
C SER A 185 15.20 -6.15 -26.43
N PRO A 186 14.70 -4.98 -26.00
CA PRO A 186 15.42 -4.08 -25.11
C PRO A 186 15.87 -4.72 -23.80
N SER A 187 15.07 -5.62 -23.21
CA SER A 187 15.41 -6.27 -21.95
C SER A 187 16.67 -7.15 -22.02
N THR A 188 17.01 -7.67 -23.21
CA THR A 188 18.15 -8.58 -23.42
C THR A 188 19.27 -7.97 -24.25
N GLY A 189 18.97 -6.98 -25.10
CA GLY A 189 19.88 -6.44 -26.11
C GLY A 189 20.02 -4.92 -26.07
N LEU A 190 19.75 -4.26 -24.93
CA LEU A 190 19.88 -2.80 -24.83
C LEU A 190 21.27 -2.30 -25.22
N SER A 191 22.34 -3.01 -24.84
CA SER A 191 23.71 -2.67 -25.23
C SER A 191 23.91 -2.70 -26.74
N VAL A 192 23.40 -3.74 -27.41
CA VAL A 192 23.47 -3.87 -28.88
C VAL A 192 22.75 -2.71 -29.57
N ILE A 193 21.58 -2.32 -29.05
CA ILE A 193 20.82 -1.16 -29.56
C ILE A 193 21.63 0.12 -29.38
N GLN A 194 22.22 0.33 -28.21
CA GLN A 194 23.03 1.53 -27.92
C GLN A 194 24.29 1.58 -28.77
N ASP A 195 25.01 0.47 -28.91
CA ASP A 195 26.24 0.37 -29.70
C ASP A 195 25.96 0.66 -31.18
N PHE A 196 24.86 0.11 -31.73
CA PHE A 196 24.43 0.42 -33.09
C PHE A 196 24.20 1.92 -33.27
N LEU A 197 23.45 2.56 -32.37
CA LEU A 197 23.12 3.98 -32.46
C LEU A 197 24.33 4.88 -32.21
N ASN A 198 25.25 4.48 -31.34
CA ASN A 198 26.53 5.15 -31.13
C ASN A 198 27.45 5.05 -32.35
N SER A 199 27.28 4.01 -33.17
CA SER A 199 28.01 3.85 -34.43
C SER A 199 27.42 4.62 -35.61
N LEU A 200 26.27 5.29 -35.41
CA LEU A 200 25.69 6.16 -36.44
C LEU A 200 26.29 7.56 -36.33
N SER A 201 26.64 8.13 -37.47
CA SER A 201 26.99 9.53 -37.63
C SER A 201 26.18 10.12 -38.79
N ALA A 202 25.82 11.39 -38.67
CA ALA A 202 25.22 12.14 -39.76
C ALA A 202 26.33 12.61 -40.70
N ASP A 203 26.34 12.10 -41.92
CA ASP A 203 27.36 12.37 -42.93
C ASP A 203 26.87 11.92 -44.32
N GLY A 204 27.48 12.41 -45.39
CA GLY A 204 27.03 12.14 -46.74
C GLY A 204 25.80 12.95 -47.17
N GLY A 205 25.21 12.54 -48.29
CA GLY A 205 24.18 13.27 -49.03
C GLY A 205 24.72 14.52 -49.74
N GLY A 206 23.89 15.55 -49.87
CA GLY A 206 24.27 16.86 -50.44
C GLY A 206 23.42 17.26 -51.64
N ASP A 207 22.70 16.32 -52.22
CA ASP A 207 21.58 16.50 -53.11
C ASP A 207 20.29 15.95 -52.47
N CYS A 208 19.16 16.51 -52.87
CA CYS A 208 17.84 16.00 -52.54
C CYS A 208 17.19 15.63 -53.87
N PRO A 209 16.57 14.44 -54.03
CA PRO A 209 16.04 13.52 -53.00
C PRO A 209 17.03 12.48 -52.42
N GLU A 210 16.57 11.62 -51.49
CA GLU A 210 17.35 10.60 -50.76
C GLU A 210 16.90 9.14 -51.05
N ALA A 211 17.67 8.13 -50.62
CA ALA A 211 17.36 6.71 -50.81
C ALA A 211 16.34 6.11 -49.80
N LEU A 212 15.29 6.86 -49.47
CA LEU A 212 14.26 6.47 -48.51
C LEU A 212 13.49 5.21 -48.94
N ASP A 213 13.34 4.97 -50.24
CA ASP A 213 12.67 3.76 -50.76
C ASP A 213 13.39 2.48 -50.34
N GLN A 214 14.73 2.51 -50.28
CA GLN A 214 15.53 1.38 -49.82
C GLN A 214 15.36 1.17 -48.32
N ALA A 215 15.30 2.25 -47.54
CA ALA A 215 15.00 2.17 -46.12
C ALA A 215 13.62 1.53 -45.86
N VAL A 216 12.59 1.95 -46.61
CA VAL A 216 11.24 1.36 -46.52
C VAL A 216 11.25 -0.11 -46.92
N ALA A 217 12.01 -0.49 -47.95
CA ALA A 217 12.15 -1.90 -48.33
C ALA A 217 12.76 -2.75 -47.21
N GLU A 218 13.83 -2.28 -46.58
CA GLU A 218 14.48 -2.95 -45.44
C GLU A 218 13.55 -3.03 -44.23
N LEU A 219 12.90 -1.92 -43.87
CA LEU A 219 11.97 -1.86 -42.73
C LEU A 219 10.82 -2.85 -42.87
N VAL A 220 10.18 -2.88 -44.05
CA VAL A 220 9.07 -3.80 -44.32
C VAL A 220 9.55 -5.26 -44.37
N GLY A 221 10.81 -5.50 -44.77
CA GLY A 221 11.43 -6.82 -44.83
C GLY A 221 11.95 -7.39 -43.50
N LEU A 222 11.89 -6.64 -42.40
CA LEU A 222 12.32 -7.12 -41.09
C LEU A 222 11.55 -8.38 -40.63
N PRO A 223 12.13 -9.23 -39.75
CA PRO A 223 11.49 -10.46 -39.28
C PRO A 223 10.41 -10.18 -38.21
N TRP A 224 9.29 -9.60 -38.64
CA TRP A 224 8.13 -9.27 -37.81
C TRP A 224 7.45 -10.53 -37.23
N ARG A 225 6.98 -10.46 -35.98
CA ARG A 225 6.15 -11.53 -35.40
C ARG A 225 4.72 -11.42 -35.93
N ASP A 226 4.07 -12.56 -36.17
CA ASP A 226 2.67 -12.62 -36.61
C ASP A 226 1.68 -12.22 -35.51
N ALA A 227 1.95 -12.61 -34.26
CA ALA A 227 1.11 -12.26 -33.12
C ALA A 227 1.36 -10.84 -32.56
N ALA A 228 2.31 -10.09 -33.14
CA ALA A 228 2.71 -8.78 -32.64
C ALA A 228 2.05 -7.63 -33.41
N GLN A 229 1.77 -6.53 -32.72
CA GLN A 229 1.50 -5.27 -33.39
C GLN A 229 2.77 -4.78 -34.07
N ARG A 230 2.71 -4.53 -35.38
CA ARG A 230 3.85 -4.09 -36.18
C ARG A 230 3.75 -2.59 -36.42
N ARG A 231 4.79 -1.85 -36.05
CA ARG A 231 4.85 -0.39 -36.18
C ARG A 231 6.16 0.02 -36.83
N ILE A 232 6.08 0.81 -37.89
CA ILE A 232 7.23 1.46 -38.52
C ILE A 232 7.08 2.97 -38.31
N VAL A 233 8.19 3.64 -37.97
CA VAL A 233 8.28 5.10 -38.00
C VAL A 233 9.46 5.50 -38.86
N VAL A 234 9.21 6.26 -39.93
CA VAL A 234 10.26 6.81 -40.79
C VAL A 234 10.48 8.28 -40.44
N VAL A 235 11.73 8.69 -40.21
CA VAL A 235 12.12 10.06 -39.83
C VAL A 235 13.14 10.58 -40.84
N GLY A 236 12.84 11.73 -41.46
CA GLY A 236 13.77 12.40 -42.39
C GLY A 236 13.27 13.77 -42.86
N ASP A 237 14.11 14.47 -43.61
CA ASP A 237 13.88 15.82 -44.15
C ASP A 237 13.77 15.85 -45.69
N ALA A 238 14.00 14.73 -46.37
CA ALA A 238 13.94 14.62 -47.82
C ALA A 238 13.05 13.46 -48.30
N GLU A 239 12.47 13.63 -49.48
CA GLU A 239 11.67 12.60 -50.17
C GLU A 239 12.52 11.52 -50.82
N ALA A 240 11.88 10.42 -51.23
CA ALA A 240 12.54 9.44 -52.08
C ALA A 240 12.81 9.98 -53.49
N HIS A 241 13.85 9.47 -54.14
CA HIS A 241 14.15 9.71 -55.56
C HIS A 241 12.91 9.53 -56.44
N ALA A 242 12.71 10.42 -57.43
CA ALA A 242 11.47 10.51 -58.20
C ALA A 242 11.03 9.17 -58.82
N GLY A 243 11.97 8.37 -59.34
CA GLY A 243 11.69 7.04 -59.90
C GLY A 243 11.36 5.95 -58.87
N ALA A 244 11.54 6.23 -57.58
CA ALA A 244 11.37 5.29 -56.48
C ALA A 244 10.25 5.68 -55.48
N ARG A 245 9.65 6.87 -55.62
CA ARG A 245 8.53 7.34 -54.78
C ARG A 245 7.36 6.36 -54.78
N ASP A 246 6.90 5.97 -55.96
CA ASP A 246 5.77 5.03 -56.10
C ASP A 246 6.09 3.66 -55.49
N ALA A 247 7.35 3.21 -55.60
CA ALA A 247 7.78 1.96 -55.00
C ALA A 247 7.76 2.04 -53.45
N ALA A 248 8.22 3.15 -52.87
CA ALA A 248 8.14 3.37 -51.43
C ALA A 248 6.68 3.38 -50.93
N LEU A 249 5.80 4.10 -51.61
CA LEU A 249 4.37 4.16 -51.29
C LEU A 249 3.70 2.79 -51.44
N ALA A 250 4.01 2.04 -52.50
CA ALA A 250 3.47 0.69 -52.70
C ALA A 250 3.90 -0.27 -51.59
N ARG A 251 5.16 -0.19 -51.12
CA ARG A 251 5.65 -0.99 -50.00
C ARG A 251 4.97 -0.62 -48.69
N ALA A 252 4.76 0.66 -48.42
CA ALA A 252 4.01 1.12 -47.25
C ALA A 252 2.56 0.57 -47.27
N ARG A 253 1.89 0.66 -48.42
CA ARG A 253 0.54 0.10 -48.63
C ARG A 253 0.50 -1.42 -48.40
N ALA A 254 1.48 -2.15 -48.91
CA ALA A 254 1.58 -3.60 -48.73
C ALA A 254 1.77 -3.97 -47.25
N PHE A 255 2.61 -3.23 -46.52
CA PHE A 255 2.81 -3.43 -45.09
C PHE A 255 1.53 -3.16 -44.29
N ALA A 256 0.79 -2.10 -44.65
CA ALA A 256 -0.50 -1.78 -44.04
C ALA A 256 -1.53 -2.89 -44.29
N ALA A 257 -1.62 -3.39 -45.53
CA ALA A 257 -2.49 -4.50 -45.89
C ALA A 257 -2.17 -5.80 -45.13
N ALA A 258 -0.90 -5.99 -44.75
CA ALA A 258 -0.44 -7.10 -43.91
C ALA A 258 -0.65 -6.87 -42.40
N GLY A 259 -1.41 -5.84 -42.00
CA GLY A 259 -1.75 -5.54 -40.61
C GLY A 259 -0.73 -4.68 -39.86
N GLY A 260 0.30 -4.18 -40.54
CA GLY A 260 1.23 -3.21 -39.98
C GLY A 260 0.68 -1.79 -39.99
N LYS A 261 1.33 -0.88 -39.27
CA LYS A 261 1.14 0.57 -39.45
C LYS A 261 2.50 1.23 -39.68
N LEU A 262 2.62 2.00 -40.75
CA LEU A 262 3.78 2.83 -41.03
C LEU A 262 3.39 4.31 -40.88
N SER A 263 4.01 4.94 -39.90
CA SER A 263 3.91 6.37 -39.63
C SER A 263 5.16 7.07 -40.14
N SER A 264 5.07 8.37 -40.40
CA SER A 264 6.20 9.14 -40.93
C SER A 264 6.32 10.47 -40.20
N VAL A 265 7.54 10.87 -39.89
CA VAL A 265 7.88 12.13 -39.25
C VAL A 265 8.71 12.93 -40.24
N PHE A 266 8.16 14.04 -40.69
CA PHE A 266 8.89 14.99 -41.53
C PHE A 266 9.52 16.05 -40.65
N THR A 267 10.82 16.28 -40.80
CA THR A 267 11.54 17.32 -40.06
C THR A 267 11.96 18.41 -41.02
N TYR A 268 11.35 19.59 -40.89
CA TYR A 268 11.67 20.74 -41.74
C TYR A 268 12.71 21.64 -41.07
N ARG A 269 13.78 21.97 -41.81
CA ARG A 269 14.75 22.98 -41.42
C ARG A 269 14.60 24.22 -42.30
N THR A 270 14.19 25.33 -41.71
CA THR A 270 14.00 26.63 -42.38
C THR A 270 15.28 27.21 -42.99
N ASP A 271 16.45 26.68 -42.65
CA ASP A 271 17.75 27.14 -43.13
C ASP A 271 18.32 26.30 -44.27
N ASN A 272 17.68 25.18 -44.65
CA ASN A 272 18.11 24.34 -45.77
C ASN A 272 17.32 24.70 -47.05
N ALA A 273 17.81 25.70 -47.80
CA ALA A 273 17.24 26.09 -49.10
C ALA A 273 17.41 25.02 -50.21
N THR A 274 18.11 23.92 -49.91
CA THR A 274 18.53 22.91 -50.90
C THR A 274 17.49 21.81 -51.11
N CYS A 275 16.62 21.56 -50.13
CA CYS A 275 15.60 20.51 -50.19
C CYS A 275 14.20 21.12 -50.18
N SER A 276 13.40 20.79 -51.20
CA SER A 276 12.08 21.39 -51.37
C SER A 276 11.07 20.77 -50.40
N ALA A 277 10.76 21.47 -49.31
CA ALA A 277 9.67 21.07 -48.42
C ALA A 277 8.33 20.95 -49.16
N SER A 278 8.14 21.71 -50.25
CA SER A 278 6.93 21.66 -51.06
C SER A 278 6.71 20.31 -51.76
N THR A 279 7.76 19.49 -51.92
CA THR A 279 7.65 18.14 -52.47
C THR A 279 7.79 17.06 -51.38
N ALA A 280 8.68 17.28 -50.41
CA ALA A 280 8.94 16.33 -49.34
C ALA A 280 7.78 16.18 -48.34
N GLU A 281 7.16 17.26 -47.87
CA GLU A 281 6.03 17.15 -46.94
C GLU A 281 4.85 16.35 -47.55
N PRO A 282 4.38 16.64 -48.78
CA PRO A 282 3.36 15.83 -49.44
C PRO A 282 3.74 14.36 -49.56
N PHE A 283 5.02 14.06 -49.78
CA PHE A 283 5.52 12.68 -49.83
C PHE A 283 5.35 11.96 -48.50
N TYR A 284 5.79 12.55 -47.40
CA TYR A 284 5.65 11.94 -46.07
C TYR A 284 4.17 11.78 -45.69
N ARG A 285 3.33 12.78 -46.00
CA ARG A 285 1.88 12.66 -45.81
C ARG A 285 1.29 11.47 -46.57
N ALA A 286 1.67 11.29 -47.83
CA ALA A 286 1.27 10.15 -48.64
C ALA A 286 1.82 8.83 -48.05
N LEU A 287 3.08 8.79 -47.62
CA LEU A 287 3.72 7.61 -47.06
C LEU A 287 2.99 7.10 -45.81
N ALA A 288 2.65 8.00 -44.88
CA ALA A 288 1.87 7.64 -43.70
C ALA A 288 0.43 7.21 -44.03
N ALA A 289 -0.21 7.90 -44.99
CA ALA A 289 -1.56 7.56 -45.42
C ALA A 289 -1.61 6.16 -46.04
N GLU A 290 -0.65 5.85 -46.92
CA GLU A 290 -0.51 4.53 -47.52
C GLU A 290 -0.10 3.47 -46.50
N GLY A 291 0.74 3.84 -45.54
CA GLY A 291 1.15 3.01 -44.42
C GLY A 291 0.07 2.72 -43.38
N GLY A 292 -1.13 3.30 -43.50
CA GLY A 292 -2.19 3.20 -42.47
C GLY A 292 -1.76 3.74 -41.10
N GLY A 293 -0.71 4.56 -41.06
CA GLY A 293 -0.17 5.19 -39.86
C GLY A 293 -0.46 6.68 -39.84
N ARG A 294 0.37 7.42 -39.11
CA ARG A 294 0.18 8.85 -38.90
C ARG A 294 1.34 9.66 -39.45
N TYR A 295 1.00 10.74 -40.12
CA TYR A 295 1.94 11.80 -40.42
C TYR A 295 2.09 12.69 -39.20
N VAL A 296 3.33 12.93 -38.78
CA VAL A 296 3.66 13.90 -37.74
C VAL A 296 4.56 14.95 -38.34
N ASP A 297 4.07 16.19 -38.29
CA ASP A 297 4.85 17.38 -38.59
C ASP A 297 5.67 17.76 -37.38
N ARG A 298 6.94 18.12 -37.58
CA ARG A 298 7.84 18.45 -36.48
C ARG A 298 7.90 19.96 -36.25
N ASN A 299 7.18 20.43 -35.23
CA ASN A 299 7.44 21.72 -34.57
C ASN A 299 8.16 21.56 -33.20
N GLU A 300 8.28 20.35 -32.63
CA GLU A 300 8.95 20.07 -31.34
C GLU A 300 9.75 18.73 -31.36
N SER A 301 10.19 18.20 -30.21
CA SER A 301 11.19 17.12 -30.06
C SER A 301 10.91 15.85 -30.91
N VAL A 302 11.98 15.26 -31.49
CA VAL A 302 11.94 13.99 -32.27
C VAL A 302 11.27 12.87 -31.45
N MET A 303 11.49 12.88 -30.14
CA MET A 303 10.87 11.95 -29.19
C MET A 303 9.36 11.96 -29.26
N GLU A 304 8.79 13.15 -29.13
CA GLU A 304 7.35 13.30 -29.07
C GLU A 304 6.73 12.84 -30.37
N ALA A 305 7.35 13.22 -31.50
CA ALA A 305 6.88 12.80 -32.81
C ALA A 305 6.89 11.28 -32.99
N VAL A 306 7.96 10.60 -32.56
CA VAL A 306 8.06 9.14 -32.61
C VAL A 306 7.04 8.48 -31.68
N LEU A 307 6.90 8.93 -30.43
CA LEU A 307 5.90 8.39 -29.50
C LEU A 307 4.47 8.62 -29.99
N MET A 308 4.21 9.79 -30.55
CA MET A 308 2.94 10.17 -31.15
C MET A 308 2.59 9.33 -32.38
N ALA A 309 3.60 8.99 -33.18
CA ALA A 309 3.49 8.08 -34.32
C ALA A 309 3.24 6.62 -33.90
N LEU A 310 3.73 6.21 -32.71
CA LEU A 310 3.62 4.84 -32.18
C LEU A 310 2.36 4.60 -31.33
N LEU A 311 1.95 5.58 -30.51
CA LEU A 311 0.90 5.44 -29.49
C LEU A 311 -0.45 6.05 -29.89
N GLY A 312 -0.52 6.80 -30.99
CA GLY A 312 -1.78 7.30 -31.52
C GLY A 312 -2.72 6.15 -31.89
N LYS A 313 -3.95 6.17 -31.35
CA LYS A 313 -5.01 5.22 -31.73
C LYS A 313 -5.48 5.48 -33.17
#